data_AF-A0A2V7CSN8-F1
#
_entry.id   AF-A0A2V7CSN8-F1
#
_cell.length_a   1.000
_cell.length_b   1.000
_cell.length_c   1.000
_cell.angle_alpha   90.00
_cell.angle_beta   90.00
_cell.angle_gamma   90.00
#
_symmetry.space_group_name_H-M   'P 1'
#
loop_
_entity.id
_entity.type
_entity.pdbx_description
1 polymer ?
#
loop_
_entity_poly.entity_id
_entity_poly.type
_entity_poly.pdbx_seq_one_letter_code
_entity_poly.pdbx_strand_id
1 'polypeptide(L)'
;MEAYLTVACILSGFGIAVLMFRIQRELHMQERHPDSPNWLAWADYLVIGSIALSLLLVVLPLVALPSPGKQALAFAAASCAAATILLAGYPPAILDHYRIEIGAKRKGDRNKGEPIEKVLVLLTAFIAVAVFAGVVAWRLAL
;
A
#
# COMPACT_ATOMS: atom_id res chain seq x y z
N MET A 1 11.76 -6.25 18.26
CA MET A 1 12.12 -4.94 17.66
C MET A 1 12.73 -5.14 16.28
N GLU A 2 13.83 -5.88 16.17
CA GLU A 2 14.52 -6.14 14.89
C GLU A 2 13.60 -6.70 13.81
N ALA A 3 12.78 -7.71 14.12
CA ALA A 3 11.83 -8.27 13.16
C ALA A 3 10.85 -7.22 12.57
N TYR A 4 10.39 -6.24 13.37
CA TYR A 4 9.49 -5.20 12.89
C TYR A 4 10.21 -4.23 11.94
N LEU A 5 11.44 -3.84 12.28
CA LEU A 5 12.28 -3.01 11.40
C LEU A 5 12.57 -3.73 10.09
N THR A 6 12.94 -5.01 10.12
CA THR A 6 13.18 -5.80 8.91
C THR A 6 11.95 -5.83 8.01
N VAL A 7 10.78 -6.17 8.56
CA VAL A 7 9.53 -6.21 7.78
C VAL A 7 9.21 -4.83 7.19
N ALA A 8 9.27 -3.76 8.00
CA ALA A 8 8.97 -2.41 7.53
C ALA A 8 9.94 -1.92 6.45
N CYS A 9 11.24 -2.23 6.55
CA CYS A 9 12.23 -1.92 5.52
C CYS A 9 11.96 -2.66 4.22
N ILE A 10 11.57 -3.94 4.29
CA ILE A 10 11.20 -4.74 3.10
C ILE A 10 9.95 -4.15 2.45
N LEU A 11 8.89 -3.91 3.22
CA LEU A 11 7.62 -3.38 2.72
C LEU A 11 7.80 -1.98 2.11
N SER A 12 8.52 -1.09 2.78
CA SER A 12 8.79 0.26 2.26
C SER A 12 9.68 0.23 1.03
N GLY A 13 10.79 -0.54 1.03
CA GLY A 13 11.68 -0.64 -0.12
C GLY A 13 10.98 -1.22 -1.35
N PHE A 14 10.24 -2.31 -1.18
CA PHE A 14 9.43 -2.89 -2.25
C PHE A 14 8.34 -1.92 -2.74
N GLY A 15 7.61 -1.29 -1.82
CA GLY A 15 6.57 -0.33 -2.17
C GLY A 15 7.11 0.87 -2.95
N ILE A 16 8.26 1.42 -2.56
CA ILE A 16 8.92 2.51 -3.27
C ILE A 16 9.30 2.08 -4.68
N ALA A 17 9.88 0.88 -4.84
CA ALA A 17 10.22 0.33 -6.16
C ALA A 17 8.98 0.20 -7.05
N VAL A 18 7.87 -0.35 -6.51
CA VAL A 18 6.59 -0.44 -7.22
C VAL A 18 6.12 0.95 -7.67
N LEU A 19 6.11 1.96 -6.78
CA LEU A 19 5.69 3.31 -7.14
C LEU A 19 6.60 3.97 -8.18
N MET A 20 7.92 3.73 -8.13
CA MET A 20 8.85 4.23 -9.14
C MET A 20 8.54 3.67 -10.52
N PHE A 21 8.35 2.36 -10.65
CA PHE A 21 7.96 1.75 -11.93
C PHE A 21 6.60 2.27 -12.43
N ARG A 22 5.67 2.54 -11.50
CA ARG A 22 4.36 3.12 -11.82
C ARG A 22 4.46 4.52 -12.39
N ILE A 23 5.22 5.38 -11.72
CA ILE A 23 5.45 6.76 -12.16
C ILE A 23 6.17 6.79 -13.50
N GLN A 24 7.24 6.00 -13.67
CA GLN A 24 7.96 5.89 -14.94
C GLN A 24 7.03 5.47 -16.08
N ARG A 25 6.15 4.49 -15.85
CA ARG A 25 5.19 4.07 -16.86
C ARG A 25 4.18 5.16 -17.20
N GLU A 26 3.62 5.87 -16.22
CA GLU A 26 2.66 6.95 -16.50
C GLU A 26 3.32 8.14 -17.21
N LEU A 27 4.55 8.50 -16.86
CA LEU A 27 5.33 9.51 -17.60
C LEU A 27 5.56 9.09 -19.05
N HIS A 28 5.98 7.84 -19.28
CA HIS A 28 6.16 7.29 -20.62
C HIS A 28 4.86 7.22 -21.43
N MET A 29 3.72 6.97 -20.77
CA MET A 29 2.41 7.01 -21.42
C MET A 29 2.00 8.45 -21.78
N GLN A 30 2.29 9.41 -20.92
CA GLN A 30 2.03 10.83 -21.18
C GLN A 30 2.86 11.35 -22.35
N GLU A 31 4.12 10.94 -22.48
CA GLU A 31 4.97 11.27 -23.63
C GLU A 31 4.41 10.75 -24.96
N ARG A 32 3.83 9.54 -24.96
CA ARG A 32 3.24 8.93 -26.17
C ARG A 32 1.83 9.40 -26.47
N HIS A 33 1.08 9.78 -25.45
CA HIS A 33 -0.31 10.20 -25.54
C HIS A 33 -0.53 11.45 -24.68
N PRO A 34 -0.13 12.64 -25.17
CA PRO A 34 -0.16 13.89 -24.38
C PRO A 34 -1.56 14.26 -23.91
N ASP A 35 -2.57 13.94 -24.71
CA ASP A 35 -3.99 14.21 -24.41
C ASP A 35 -4.61 13.16 -23.47
N SER A 36 -3.87 12.10 -23.12
CA SER A 36 -4.37 11.08 -22.20
C SER A 36 -4.29 11.56 -20.75
N PRO A 37 -5.33 11.32 -19.94
CA PRO A 37 -5.32 11.72 -18.54
C PRO A 37 -4.22 10.99 -17.78
N ASN A 38 -3.36 11.77 -17.11
CA ASN A 38 -2.33 11.28 -16.20
C ASN A 38 -2.89 11.29 -14.77
N TRP A 39 -3.19 10.10 -14.25
CA TRP A 39 -3.66 9.90 -12.89
C TRP A 39 -3.01 8.67 -12.27
N LEU A 40 -2.83 8.71 -10.95
CA LEU A 40 -2.53 7.50 -10.19
C LEU A 40 -3.76 6.59 -10.16
N ALA A 41 -3.52 5.29 -10.22
CA ALA A 41 -4.56 4.30 -9.97
C ALA A 41 -4.99 4.37 -8.52
N TRP A 42 -6.23 4.00 -8.23
CA TRP A 42 -6.67 3.89 -6.84
C TRP A 42 -5.83 2.87 -6.06
N ALA A 43 -5.40 1.80 -6.75
CA ALA A 43 -4.50 0.80 -6.18
C ALA A 43 -3.17 1.41 -5.69
N ASP A 44 -2.65 2.46 -6.34
CA ASP A 44 -1.37 3.08 -5.94
C ASP A 44 -1.43 3.67 -4.53
N TYR A 45 -2.61 4.10 -4.06
CA TYR A 45 -2.79 4.58 -2.69
C TYR A 45 -2.62 3.48 -1.63
N LEU A 46 -2.85 2.21 -1.97
CA LEU A 46 -2.56 1.09 -1.06
C LEU A 46 -1.05 0.97 -0.82
N VAL A 47 -0.24 1.12 -1.89
CA VAL A 47 1.22 1.08 -1.80
C VAL A 47 1.74 2.28 -1.02
N ILE A 48 1.23 3.48 -1.31
CA ILE A 48 1.58 4.71 -0.56
C ILE A 48 1.25 4.53 0.93
N GLY A 49 0.07 4.00 1.26
CA GLY A 49 -0.31 3.71 2.64
C GLY A 49 0.62 2.70 3.32
N SER A 50 1.00 1.63 2.63
CA SER A 50 1.93 0.62 3.13
C SER A 50 3.32 1.21 3.44
N ILE A 51 3.85 2.06 2.56
CA ILE A 51 5.10 2.79 2.78
C ILE A 51 4.97 3.74 3.97
N ALA A 52 3.90 4.53 4.03
CA ALA A 52 3.67 5.50 5.09
C ALA A 52 3.59 4.83 6.47
N LEU A 53 2.83 3.74 6.60
CA LEU A 53 2.76 2.96 7.84
C LEU A 53 4.13 2.41 8.22
N SER A 54 4.86 1.83 7.26
CA SER A 54 6.17 1.24 7.49
C SER A 54 7.19 2.28 7.96
N LEU A 55 7.28 3.43 7.28
CA LEU A 55 8.27 4.45 7.60
C LEU A 55 7.90 5.26 8.84
N LEU A 56 6.66 5.72 8.95
CA LEU A 56 6.25 6.67 9.98
C LEU A 56 5.90 6.01 11.30
N LEU A 57 5.34 4.80 11.28
CA LEU A 57 4.86 4.12 12.50
C LEU A 57 5.73 2.94 12.93
N VAL A 58 6.73 2.54 12.13
CA VAL A 58 7.69 1.49 12.49
C VAL A 58 9.12 2.01 12.49
N VAL A 59 9.66 2.37 11.32
CA VAL A 59 11.09 2.71 11.19
C VAL A 59 11.45 3.94 12.01
N LEU A 60 10.76 5.06 11.77
CA LEU A 60 11.04 6.32 12.46
C LEU A 60 10.96 6.18 13.99
N PRO A 61 9.87 5.67 14.60
CA PRO A 61 9.79 5.58 16.06
C PRO A 61 10.75 4.54 16.66
N LEU A 62 10.97 3.40 16.02
CA LEU A 62 11.86 2.36 16.58
C LEU A 62 13.34 2.68 16.42
N VAL A 63 13.72 3.52 15.46
CA VAL A 63 15.10 4.03 15.31
C VAL A 63 15.34 5.25 16.19
N ALA A 64 14.35 6.15 16.31
CA ALA A 64 14.51 7.39 17.08
C ALA A 64 14.41 7.18 18.60
N LEU A 65 13.70 6.15 19.06
CA LEU A 65 13.53 5.88 20.50
C LEU A 65 14.57 4.85 20.97
N PRO A 66 15.47 5.20 21.92
CA PRO A 66 16.52 4.29 22.40
C PRO A 66 15.96 3.10 23.20
N SER A 67 14.75 3.23 23.76
CA SER A 67 14.04 2.15 24.45
C SER A 67 12.54 2.25 24.17
N PRO A 68 12.05 1.69 23.05
CA PRO A 68 10.65 1.79 22.67
C PRO A 68 9.77 1.00 23.64
N GLY A 69 8.84 1.70 24.29
CA GLY A 69 7.89 1.10 25.22
C GLY A 69 6.83 0.21 24.54
N LYS A 70 5.97 -0.40 25.37
CA LYS A 70 4.88 -1.31 24.94
C LYS A 70 4.01 -0.72 23.82
N GLN A 71 3.68 0.57 23.92
CA GLN A 71 2.87 1.27 22.91
C GLN A 71 3.57 1.33 21.55
N ALA A 72 4.83 1.78 21.51
CA ALA A 72 5.60 1.86 20.27
C ALA A 72 5.72 0.48 19.59
N LEU A 73 5.93 -0.59 20.37
CA LEU A 73 5.99 -1.96 19.86
C LEU A 73 4.62 -2.48 19.38
N ALA A 74 3.52 -2.09 20.05
CA ALA A 74 2.16 -2.43 19.61
C ALA A 74 1.81 -1.77 18.27
N PHE A 75 2.10 -0.47 18.14
CA PHE A 75 1.93 0.28 16.90
C PHE A 75 2.81 -0.27 15.78
N ALA A 76 4.06 -0.65 16.09
CA ALA A 76 4.94 -1.25 15.10
C ALA A 76 4.38 -2.57 14.56
N ALA A 77 3.92 -3.47 15.46
CA ALA A 77 3.32 -4.74 15.07
C ALA A 77 2.04 -4.54 14.22
N ALA A 78 1.15 -3.65 14.65
CA ALA A 78 -0.09 -3.34 13.93
C ALA A 78 0.18 -2.71 12.56
N SER A 79 1.17 -1.82 12.47
CA SER A 79 1.58 -1.17 11.22
C SER A 79 2.16 -2.17 10.23
N CYS A 80 3.02 -3.09 10.67
CA CYS A 80 3.54 -4.14 9.79
C CYS A 80 2.41 -5.03 9.25
N ALA A 81 1.45 -5.41 10.09
CA ALA A 81 0.31 -6.23 9.65
C ALA A 81 -0.57 -5.49 8.63
N ALA A 82 -0.95 -4.25 8.93
CA ALA A 82 -1.75 -3.41 8.05
C ALA A 82 -1.02 -3.11 6.72
N ALA A 83 0.26 -2.74 6.77
CA ALA A 83 1.06 -2.47 5.58
C ALA A 83 1.21 -3.71 4.67
N THR A 84 1.32 -4.90 5.25
CA THR A 84 1.32 -6.17 4.51
C THR A 84 -0.01 -6.40 3.80
N ILE A 85 -1.14 -6.16 4.48
CA ILE A 85 -2.49 -6.29 3.89
C ILE A 85 -2.68 -5.31 2.74
N LEU A 86 -2.34 -4.04 2.94
CA LEU A 86 -2.41 -3.02 1.89
C LEU A 86 -1.59 -3.42 0.65
N LEU A 87 -0.37 -3.89 0.87
CA LEU A 87 0.49 -4.32 -0.23
C LEU A 87 -0.02 -5.59 -0.91
N ALA A 88 -0.60 -6.53 -0.16
CA ALA A 88 -1.21 -7.74 -0.72
C ALA A 88 -2.48 -7.46 -1.53
N GLY A 89 -3.24 -6.41 -1.19
CA GLY A 89 -4.40 -5.98 -1.96
C GLY A 89 -4.07 -5.20 -3.24
N TYR A 90 -2.82 -4.71 -3.37
CA TYR A 90 -2.40 -3.96 -4.55
C TYR A 90 -2.43 -4.77 -5.86
N PRO A 91 -1.84 -5.99 -5.96
CA PRO A 91 -1.84 -6.77 -7.20
C PRO A 91 -3.24 -7.01 -7.80
N PRO A 92 -4.25 -7.50 -7.07
CA PRO A 92 -5.58 -7.68 -7.66
C PRO A 92 -6.24 -6.35 -8.05
N ALA A 93 -6.09 -5.29 -7.26
CA ALA A 93 -6.66 -3.98 -7.58
C ALA A 93 -6.05 -3.37 -8.84
N ILE A 94 -4.73 -3.52 -9.03
CA ILE A 94 -4.05 -2.94 -10.19
C ILE A 94 -4.25 -3.75 -11.48
N LEU A 95 -4.46 -5.07 -11.38
CA LEU A 95 -4.84 -5.88 -12.53
C LEU A 95 -6.21 -5.45 -13.08
N ASP A 96 -7.17 -5.22 -12.18
CA ASP A 96 -8.50 -4.71 -12.53
C ASP A 96 -8.43 -3.30 -13.15
N HIS A 97 -7.60 -2.40 -12.60
CA HIS A 97 -7.36 -1.08 -13.17
C HIS A 97 -6.94 -1.13 -14.65
N TYR A 98 -6.13 -2.12 -15.03
CA TYR A 98 -5.72 -2.31 -16.43
C TYR A 98 -6.69 -3.14 -17.27
N ARG A 99 -7.75 -3.69 -16.65
CA ARG A 99 -8.63 -4.68 -17.27
C ARG A 99 -7.84 -5.85 -17.84
N ILE A 100 -6.75 -6.22 -17.15
CA ILE A 100 -5.95 -7.42 -17.47
C ILE A 100 -6.70 -8.60 -16.84
N GLU A 101 -7.84 -8.93 -17.43
CA GLU A 101 -8.42 -10.26 -17.30
C GLU A 101 -7.60 -11.19 -18.20
N ILE A 102 -7.38 -12.44 -17.78
CA ILE A 102 -6.63 -13.43 -18.56
C ILE A 102 -7.25 -13.51 -19.96
N GLY A 103 -6.59 -12.90 -20.95
CA GLY A 103 -6.96 -12.96 -22.38
C GLY A 103 -7.81 -11.81 -22.94
N ALA A 104 -8.23 -10.80 -22.16
CA ALA A 104 -9.06 -9.70 -22.68
C ALA A 104 -8.22 -8.47 -23.08
N LYS A 105 -8.40 -7.97 -24.32
CA LYS A 105 -7.87 -6.66 -24.73
C LYS A 105 -8.79 -5.55 -24.22
N ARG A 106 -8.20 -4.50 -23.65
CA ARG A 106 -8.90 -3.27 -23.23
C ARG A 106 -9.79 -2.72 -24.35
N LYS A 107 -11.10 -2.57 -24.09
CA LYS A 107 -12.06 -1.85 -24.94
C LYS A 107 -12.58 -0.60 -24.22
N GLY A 108 -12.50 0.57 -24.85
CA GLY A 108 -13.02 1.85 -24.35
C GLY A 108 -11.98 2.81 -23.76
N ASP A 109 -12.44 4.02 -23.40
CA ASP A 109 -11.61 5.13 -22.93
C ASP A 109 -10.97 4.90 -21.55
N ARG A 110 -9.91 5.66 -21.25
CA ARG A 110 -9.26 5.65 -19.93
C ARG A 110 -10.17 6.33 -18.90
N ASN A 111 -10.62 5.59 -17.90
CA ASN A 111 -11.37 6.11 -16.74
C ASN A 111 -10.52 6.16 -15.47
N LYS A 112 -10.83 7.09 -14.55
CA LYS A 112 -10.19 7.20 -13.22
C LYS A 112 -10.72 6.13 -12.27
N GLY A 113 -10.24 4.92 -12.54
CA GLY A 113 -10.51 3.71 -11.79
C GLY A 113 -11.84 3.05 -12.11
N GLU A 114 -11.77 1.73 -12.22
CA GLU A 114 -12.91 0.86 -12.45
C GLU A 114 -13.73 0.70 -11.16
N PRO A 115 -15.03 0.37 -11.25
CA PRO A 115 -15.85 0.11 -10.08
C PRO A 115 -15.27 -0.98 -9.16
N ILE A 116 -14.69 -2.04 -9.75
CA ILE A 116 -14.13 -3.17 -9.02
C ILE A 116 -12.82 -2.78 -8.33
N GLU A 117 -11.92 -2.05 -9.01
CA GLU A 117 -10.70 -1.50 -8.41
C GLU A 117 -11.02 -0.75 -7.12
N LYS A 118 -12.02 0.15 -7.16
CA LYS A 118 -12.42 0.94 -5.98
C LYS A 118 -12.91 0.04 -4.85
N VAL A 119 -13.72 -0.99 -5.17
CA VAL A 119 -14.19 -1.96 -4.17
C VAL A 119 -13.02 -2.71 -3.55
N LEU A 120 -12.07 -3.20 -4.35
CA LEU A 120 -10.88 -3.90 -3.87
C LEU A 120 -10.02 -3.02 -2.97
N VAL A 121 -9.81 -1.76 -3.35
CA VAL A 121 -9.05 -0.78 -2.57
C VAL A 121 -9.74 -0.47 -1.24
N LEU A 122 -11.05 -0.17 -1.26
CA LEU A 122 -11.80 0.15 -0.05
C LEU A 122 -11.90 -1.04 0.91
N LEU A 123 -12.13 -2.26 0.38
CA LEU A 123 -12.17 -3.47 1.19
C LEU A 123 -10.81 -3.77 1.82
N THR A 124 -9.72 -3.65 1.04
CA THR A 124 -8.36 -3.85 1.56
C THR A 124 -8.04 -2.83 2.65
N ALA A 125 -8.36 -1.56 2.43
CA ALA A 125 -8.16 -0.50 3.41
C ALA A 125 -8.97 -0.76 4.69
N PHE A 126 -10.24 -1.17 4.56
CA PHE A 126 -11.08 -1.52 5.70
C PHE A 126 -10.48 -2.67 6.53
N ILE A 127 -10.06 -3.76 5.87
CA ILE A 127 -9.43 -4.90 6.54
C ILE A 127 -8.12 -4.47 7.23
N ALA A 128 -7.29 -3.67 6.56
CA ALA A 128 -6.04 -3.17 7.14
C ALA A 128 -6.28 -2.32 8.40
N VAL A 129 -7.29 -1.44 8.39
CA VAL A 129 -7.68 -0.62 9.56
C VAL A 129 -8.22 -1.51 10.68
N ALA A 130 -9.09 -2.46 10.37
CA ALA A 130 -9.64 -3.38 11.37
C ALA A 130 -8.55 -4.22 12.04
N VAL A 131 -7.62 -4.77 11.25
CA VAL A 131 -6.48 -5.54 11.76
C VAL A 131 -5.55 -4.64 12.57
N PHE A 132 -5.27 -3.42 12.12
CA PHE A 132 -4.47 -2.46 12.88
C PHE A 132 -5.07 -2.23 14.27
N ALA A 133 -6.34 -1.84 14.32
CA ALA A 133 -7.03 -1.55 15.57
C ALA A 133 -7.09 -2.78 16.49
N GLY A 134 -7.38 -3.95 15.92
CA GLY A 134 -7.41 -5.22 16.67
C GLY A 134 -6.06 -5.59 17.27
N VAL A 135 -4.97 -5.46 16.50
CA VAL A 135 -3.61 -5.75 16.99
C VAL A 135 -3.19 -4.76 18.07
N VAL A 136 -3.46 -3.46 17.89
CA VAL A 136 -3.17 -2.46 18.93
C VAL A 136 -3.93 -2.77 20.21
N ALA A 137 -5.26 -2.99 20.12
CA ALA A 137 -6.09 -3.28 21.29
C ALA A 137 -5.61 -4.53 22.03
N TRP A 138 -5.35 -5.62 21.29
CA TRP A 138 -4.85 -6.88 21.85
C TRP A 138 -3.50 -6.72 22.56
N ARG A 139 -2.55 -6.04 21.91
CA ARG A 139 -1.18 -5.85 22.43
C ARG A 139 -1.11 -4.88 23.60
N LEU A 140 -2.09 -4.00 23.76
CA LEU A 140 -2.13 -3.06 24.89
C LEU A 140 -2.86 -3.65 26.10
N ALA A 141 -3.92 -4.45 25.86
CA ALA A 141 -4.70 -5.10 26.90
C ALA A 141 -3.94 -6.21 27.65
N LEU A 142 -3.05 -6.93 26.97
CA LEU A 142 -2.13 -7.92 27.54
C LEU A 142 -0.78 -7.27 27.84
#